data_AF-A0ABD0WT41-F1
#
_entry.id   AF-A0ABD0WT41-F1
#
_cell.length_a   1.000
_cell.length_b   1.000
_cell.length_c   1.000
_cell.angle_alpha   90.00
_cell.angle_beta   90.00
_cell.angle_gamma   90.00
#
_symmetry.space_group_name_H-M   'P 1'
#
loop_
_entity.id
_entity.type
_entity.pdbx_description
1 polymer ?
#
loop_
_entity_poly.entity_id
_entity_poly.type
_entity_poly.pdbx_seq_one_letter_code
_entity_poly.pdbx_strand_id
1 'polypeptide(L)'
;MAEEEDDYMSDAFLSQIPDVKPGLPMVKRVKDALKKEILHKEKNIMNRQKPIKELEQESREAAQQSTISNENKGFALLQKMGYKAGQGLGKQGAGRVEPIPLNIKTDRGGIGMEQVKKRKAEEALEYYRQKARAKQQHEKQSLEDFRVRMRTEREELKIEGDLRRSQKACEQLDSQKGVADPREVWYWPKLVVEEEEEEKEEEEKDDEEEEEDLTSLDKLQILTSYLRGVHFYCIWCGTAYNDEEDLCSNCPGDTAADHDD
;
A
#
# COMPACT_ATOMS: atom_id res chain seq x y z
N MET A 1 -26.30 -7.74 -8.24
CA MET A 1 -26.04 -8.79 -7.24
C MET A 1 -24.55 -9.03 -7.30
N ALA A 2 -23.81 -8.52 -6.31
CA ALA A 2 -22.39 -8.81 -6.18
C ALA A 2 -22.32 -10.15 -5.43
N GLU A 3 -21.72 -11.16 -6.04
CA GLU A 3 -21.31 -12.36 -5.33
C GLU A 3 -20.31 -11.90 -4.26
N GLU A 4 -20.66 -12.05 -2.98
CA GLU A 4 -19.71 -11.95 -1.88
C GLU A 4 -18.71 -13.10 -2.07
N GLU A 5 -17.62 -12.83 -2.80
CA GLU A 5 -16.46 -13.72 -2.81
C GLU A 5 -15.95 -13.81 -1.37
N ASP A 6 -16.20 -14.94 -0.72
CA ASP A 6 -15.78 -15.19 0.66
C ASP A 6 -14.27 -14.92 0.78
N ASP A 7 -13.93 -13.86 1.54
CA ASP A 7 -12.56 -13.41 1.76
C ASP A 7 -11.70 -14.60 2.20
N TYR A 8 -10.64 -14.86 1.43
CA TYR A 8 -9.71 -16.00 1.59
C TYR A 8 -9.07 -16.06 3.00
N MET A 9 -9.16 -14.98 3.78
CA MET A 9 -8.69 -14.92 5.17
C MET A 9 -9.82 -14.76 6.20
N SER A 10 -11.07 -15.02 5.83
CA SER A 10 -12.20 -14.97 6.76
C SER A 10 -12.17 -16.10 7.80
N ASP A 11 -12.78 -15.84 8.96
CA ASP A 11 -12.85 -16.76 10.09
C ASP A 11 -13.58 -18.08 9.73
N ALA A 12 -14.40 -18.07 8.68
CA ALA A 12 -15.06 -19.25 8.14
C ALA A 12 -14.06 -20.28 7.58
N PHE A 13 -12.95 -19.83 6.99
CA PHE A 13 -11.87 -20.71 6.51
C PHE A 13 -10.88 -21.04 7.62
N LEU A 14 -10.52 -20.06 8.46
CA LEU A 14 -9.53 -20.26 9.53
C LEU A 14 -10.01 -21.20 10.63
N SER A 15 -11.30 -21.18 10.96
CA SER A 15 -11.88 -22.09 11.97
C SER A 15 -12.02 -23.54 11.49
N GLN A 16 -12.05 -23.78 10.18
CA GLN A 16 -12.08 -25.12 9.59
C GLN A 16 -10.70 -25.77 9.52
N ILE A 17 -9.64 -24.96 9.52
CA ILE A 17 -8.26 -25.47 9.53
C ILE A 17 -7.94 -25.89 10.96
N PRO A 18 -7.71 -27.19 11.22
CA PRO A 18 -7.25 -27.60 12.54
C PRO A 18 -5.88 -26.98 12.80
N ASP A 19 -5.69 -26.31 13.94
CA ASP A 19 -4.40 -25.76 14.36
C ASP A 19 -3.42 -26.92 14.66
N VAL A 20 -2.87 -27.49 13.59
CA VAL A 20 -1.89 -28.55 13.62
C VAL A 20 -0.57 -27.92 13.25
N LYS A 21 0.24 -27.61 14.26
CA LYS A 21 1.65 -27.24 14.06
C LYS A 21 2.40 -28.47 13.54
N PRO A 22 2.74 -28.55 12.24
CA PRO A 22 3.32 -29.75 11.68
C PRO A 22 4.69 -29.98 12.32
N GLY A 23 4.93 -31.20 12.83
CA GLY A 23 6.23 -31.61 13.37
C GLY A 23 6.40 -31.55 14.90
N LEU A 24 5.45 -30.96 15.65
CA LEU A 24 5.44 -31.04 17.12
C LEU A 24 4.23 -31.85 17.60
N PRO A 25 4.41 -33.10 18.06
CA PRO A 25 3.32 -33.85 18.67
C PRO A 25 2.84 -33.11 19.93
N MET A 26 1.57 -32.73 19.97
CA MET A 26 0.98 -32.20 21.20
C MET A 26 1.13 -33.23 22.33
N VAL A 27 1.70 -32.80 23.46
CA VAL A 27 1.82 -33.64 24.65
C VAL A 27 0.44 -34.14 25.06
N LYS A 28 0.29 -35.44 25.36
CA LYS A 28 -1.01 -36.06 25.69
C LYS A 28 -1.84 -35.25 26.69
N ARG A 29 -1.19 -34.69 27.73
CA ARG A 29 -1.82 -33.82 28.74
C ARG A 29 -2.48 -32.58 28.14
N VAL A 30 -1.87 -31.94 27.15
CA VAL A 30 -2.40 -30.76 26.45
C VAL A 30 -3.59 -31.13 25.58
N LYS A 31 -3.52 -32.25 24.85
CA LYS A 31 -4.62 -32.77 24.04
C LYS A 31 -5.85 -33.12 24.90
N ASP A 32 -5.62 -33.78 26.03
CA ASP A 32 -6.69 -34.15 26.97
C ASP A 32 -7.32 -32.92 27.65
N ALA A 33 -6.52 -31.89 27.95
CA ALA A 33 -7.01 -30.62 28.49
C ALA A 33 -7.90 -29.88 27.49
N LEU A 34 -7.46 -29.75 26.23
CA LEU A 34 -8.25 -29.12 25.16
C LEU A 34 -9.57 -29.86 24.94
N LYS A 35 -9.56 -31.19 24.91
CA LYS A 35 -10.78 -32.00 24.78
C LYS A 35 -11.74 -31.79 25.95
N LYS A 36 -11.22 -31.72 27.18
CA LYS A 36 -12.03 -31.39 28.37
C LYS A 36 -12.62 -29.98 28.30
N GLU A 37 -11.85 -29.01 27.81
CA GLU A 37 -12.30 -27.63 27.66
C GLU A 37 -13.41 -27.51 26.61
N ILE A 38 -13.28 -28.17 25.46
CA ILE A 38 -14.33 -28.24 24.43
C ILE A 38 -15.60 -28.86 24.99
N LEU A 39 -15.50 -30.03 25.63
CA LEU A 39 -16.65 -30.70 26.26
C LEU A 39 -17.29 -29.84 27.36
N HIS A 40 -16.49 -29.08 28.10
CA HIS A 40 -16.99 -28.15 29.11
C HIS A 40 -17.71 -26.96 28.47
N LYS A 41 -17.16 -26.39 27.39
CA LYS A 41 -17.82 -25.33 26.60
C LYS A 41 -19.14 -25.83 26.00
N GLU A 42 -19.16 -27.01 25.39
CA GLU A 42 -20.37 -27.63 24.86
C GLU A 42 -21.42 -27.86 25.94
N LYS A 43 -21.04 -28.41 27.09
CA LYS A 43 -21.96 -28.57 28.24
C LYS A 43 -22.47 -27.24 28.77
N ASN A 44 -21.62 -26.22 28.80
CA ASN A 44 -22.03 -24.87 29.21
C ASN A 44 -23.03 -24.25 28.23
N ILE A 45 -22.85 -24.47 26.92
CA ILE A 45 -23.80 -24.02 25.89
C ILE A 45 -25.12 -24.78 26.02
N MET A 46 -25.07 -26.11 26.17
CA MET A 46 -26.27 -26.96 26.30
C MET A 46 -27.07 -26.71 27.58
N ASN A 47 -26.37 -26.41 28.69
CA ASN A 47 -27.01 -26.10 29.97
C ASN A 47 -27.36 -24.62 30.13
N ARG A 48 -27.02 -23.78 29.14
CA ARG A 48 -27.36 -22.35 29.17
C ARG A 48 -28.86 -22.21 28.99
N GLN A 49 -29.54 -21.86 30.08
CA GLN A 49 -30.94 -21.46 29.99
C GLN A 49 -31.02 -20.14 29.22
N LYS A 50 -31.92 -20.09 28.23
CA LYS A 50 -32.23 -18.86 27.51
C LYS A 50 -32.77 -17.83 28.50
N PRO A 51 -32.40 -16.54 28.37
CA PRO A 51 -32.98 -15.49 29.19
C PRO A 51 -34.49 -15.40 28.95
N ILE A 52 -35.24 -15.02 29.99
CA ILE A 52 -36.71 -14.90 29.97
C ILE A 52 -37.19 -14.04 28.79
N LYS A 53 -36.44 -12.98 28.44
CA LYS A 53 -36.75 -12.08 27.33
C LYS A 53 -36.76 -12.79 25.97
N GLU A 54 -35.81 -13.68 25.73
CA GLU A 54 -35.74 -14.46 24.48
C GLU A 54 -36.88 -15.49 24.42
N LEU A 55 -37.16 -16.17 25.53
CA LEU A 55 -38.29 -17.11 25.62
C LEU A 55 -39.64 -16.42 25.39
N GLU A 56 -39.85 -15.23 25.95
CA GLU A 56 -41.07 -14.44 25.73
C GLU A 56 -41.21 -14.04 24.26
N GLN A 57 -40.11 -13.61 23.62
CA GLN A 57 -40.10 -13.27 22.20
C GLN A 57 -40.41 -14.49 21.32
N GLU A 58 -39.75 -15.62 21.53
CA GLU A 58 -40.02 -16.87 20.80
C GLU A 58 -41.49 -17.32 20.98
N SER A 59 -42.03 -17.22 22.20
CA SER A 59 -43.44 -17.55 22.45
C SER A 59 -44.41 -16.63 21.72
N ARG A 60 -44.07 -15.34 21.61
CA ARG A 60 -44.87 -14.34 20.89
C ARG A 60 -44.83 -14.58 19.38
N GLU A 61 -43.64 -14.87 18.83
CA GLU A 61 -43.47 -15.20 17.41
C GLU A 61 -44.23 -16.49 17.06
N ALA A 62 -44.14 -17.52 17.90
CA ALA A 62 -44.93 -18.75 17.73
C ALA A 62 -46.44 -18.50 17.82
N ALA A 63 -46.89 -17.62 18.73
CA ALA A 63 -48.30 -17.23 18.82
C ALA A 63 -48.78 -16.39 17.63
N GLN A 64 -47.90 -15.61 16.99
CA GLN A 64 -48.21 -14.87 15.77
C GLN A 64 -48.26 -15.77 14.53
N GLN A 65 -47.39 -16.78 14.48
CA GLN A 65 -47.33 -17.73 13.36
C GLN A 65 -48.40 -18.82 13.44
N SER A 66 -48.83 -19.19 14.65
CA SER A 66 -49.85 -20.23 14.82
C SER A 66 -51.24 -19.71 14.46
N THR A 67 -51.88 -20.39 13.51
CA THR A 67 -53.29 -20.15 13.18
C THR A 67 -54.19 -20.72 14.26
N ILE A 68 -55.33 -20.08 14.51
CA ILE A 68 -56.35 -20.60 15.43
C ILE A 68 -56.82 -21.98 14.97
N SER A 69 -56.82 -22.98 15.87
CA SER A 69 -57.25 -24.35 15.54
C SER A 69 -58.77 -24.47 15.35
N ASN A 70 -59.20 -25.47 14.57
CA ASN A 70 -60.62 -25.77 14.32
C ASN A 70 -61.40 -26.16 15.60
N GLU A 71 -60.70 -26.63 16.63
CA GLU A 71 -61.27 -26.95 17.94
C GLU A 71 -61.69 -25.69 18.72
N ASN A 72 -61.13 -24.53 18.37
CA ASN A 72 -61.50 -23.28 19.01
C ASN A 72 -62.93 -22.88 18.61
N LYS A 73 -63.79 -22.67 19.61
CA LYS A 73 -65.18 -22.23 19.43
C LYS A 73 -65.30 -20.96 18.59
N GLY A 74 -64.32 -20.05 18.69
CA GLY A 74 -64.29 -18.82 17.89
C GLY A 74 -64.09 -19.09 16.40
N PHE A 75 -63.21 -20.04 16.05
CA PHE A 75 -63.01 -20.46 14.66
C PHE A 75 -64.28 -21.15 14.11
N ALA A 76 -64.89 -22.04 14.90
CA ALA A 76 -66.14 -22.70 14.51
C ALA A 76 -67.30 -21.70 14.28
N LEU A 77 -67.37 -20.62 15.07
CA LEU A 77 -68.35 -19.54 14.86
C LEU A 77 -68.05 -18.75 13.58
N LEU A 78 -66.79 -18.38 13.34
CA LEU A 78 -66.36 -17.70 12.11
C LEU A 78 -66.71 -18.53 10.87
N GLN A 79 -66.43 -19.83 10.90
CA GLN A 79 -66.74 -20.74 9.80
C GLN A 79 -68.25 -20.80 9.50
N LYS A 80 -69.10 -20.79 10.54
CA LYS A 80 -70.56 -20.72 10.38
C LYS A 80 -71.04 -19.40 9.76
N MET A 81 -70.30 -18.31 9.97
CA MET A 81 -70.57 -17.00 9.36
C MET A 81 -70.00 -16.88 7.93
N GLY A 82 -69.47 -17.97 7.37
CA GLY A 82 -68.97 -18.03 5.99
C GLY A 82 -67.48 -17.72 5.84
N TYR A 83 -66.73 -17.63 6.94
CA TYR A 83 -65.27 -17.52 6.90
C TYR A 83 -64.63 -18.83 6.41
N LYS A 84 -63.65 -18.72 5.51
CA LYS A 84 -62.83 -19.84 5.04
C LYS A 84 -61.39 -19.64 5.53
N ALA A 85 -60.76 -20.71 6.01
CA ALA A 85 -59.38 -20.65 6.49
C ALA A 85 -58.46 -20.08 5.39
N GLY A 86 -57.67 -19.07 5.74
CA GLY A 86 -56.74 -18.39 4.82
C GLY A 86 -57.35 -17.26 3.97
N GLN A 87 -58.65 -16.97 4.11
CA GLN A 87 -59.29 -15.85 3.41
C GLN A 87 -59.31 -14.58 4.28
N GLY A 88 -58.98 -13.43 3.71
CA GLY A 88 -59.14 -12.15 4.37
C GLY A 88 -60.60 -11.83 4.68
N LEU A 89 -60.88 -11.12 5.77
CA LEU A 89 -62.24 -10.69 6.10
C LEU A 89 -62.70 -9.51 5.20
N GLY A 90 -64.01 -9.35 5.01
CA GLY A 90 -64.62 -8.22 4.27
C GLY A 90 -65.34 -8.63 2.98
N LYS A 91 -66.11 -7.71 2.39
CA LYS A 91 -67.02 -7.96 1.25
C LYS A 91 -66.34 -8.59 0.03
N GLN A 92 -65.08 -8.26 -0.21
CA GLN A 92 -64.25 -8.80 -1.29
C GLN A 92 -63.09 -9.67 -0.78
N GLY A 93 -63.04 -9.96 0.53
CA GLY A 93 -61.93 -10.69 1.16
C GLY A 93 -60.61 -9.91 1.22
N ALA A 94 -60.65 -8.57 1.13
CA ALA A 94 -59.48 -7.69 1.10
C ALA A 94 -58.82 -7.44 2.47
N GLY A 95 -59.36 -7.99 3.56
CA GLY A 95 -58.76 -7.89 4.89
C GLY A 95 -57.42 -8.63 4.99
N ARG A 96 -56.57 -8.19 5.92
CA ARG A 96 -55.30 -8.88 6.19
C ARG A 96 -55.57 -10.28 6.75
N VAL A 97 -54.89 -11.28 6.19
CA VAL A 97 -54.97 -12.68 6.63
C VAL A 97 -54.10 -12.91 7.87
N GLU A 98 -52.99 -12.18 7.96
CA GLU A 98 -52.03 -12.29 9.05
C GLU A 98 -52.23 -11.19 10.11
N PRO A 99 -51.97 -11.50 11.39
CA PRO A 99 -52.04 -10.53 12.47
C PRO A 99 -50.98 -9.42 12.29
N ILE A 100 -51.27 -8.22 12.81
CA ILE A 100 -50.35 -7.10 12.71
C ILE A 100 -49.11 -7.40 13.56
N PRO A 101 -47.88 -7.31 12.99
CA PRO A 101 -46.66 -7.55 13.74
C PRO A 101 -46.48 -6.48 14.82
N LEU A 102 -46.15 -6.93 16.03
CA LEU A 102 -45.90 -6.07 17.18
C LEU A 102 -44.41 -5.76 17.27
N ASN A 103 -44.02 -4.49 17.10
CA ASN A 103 -42.66 -4.04 17.35
C ASN A 103 -42.55 -3.51 18.79
N ILE A 104 -41.99 -4.31 19.69
CA ILE A 104 -41.77 -3.89 21.08
C ILE A 104 -40.39 -3.25 21.19
N LYS A 105 -40.39 -1.94 21.44
CA LYS A 105 -39.17 -1.21 21.73
C LYS A 105 -38.64 -1.60 23.12
N THR A 106 -37.56 -2.38 23.15
CA THR A 106 -36.93 -2.78 24.42
C THR A 106 -35.91 -1.76 24.94
N ASP A 107 -35.62 -0.74 24.12
CA ASP A 107 -34.59 0.24 24.42
C ASP A 107 -35.17 1.48 25.09
N ARG A 108 -34.39 2.04 26.03
CA ARG A 108 -34.70 3.33 26.68
C ARG A 108 -34.41 4.55 25.81
N GLY A 109 -34.03 4.35 24.55
CA GLY A 109 -33.73 5.46 23.62
C GLY A 109 -34.98 6.22 23.18
N GLY A 110 -34.81 7.45 22.69
CA GLY A 110 -35.88 8.20 22.00
C GLY A 110 -36.31 7.51 20.71
N ILE A 111 -37.54 7.77 20.24
CA ILE A 111 -38.00 7.30 18.91
C ILE A 111 -37.19 8.07 17.85
N GLY A 112 -36.65 7.38 16.84
CA GLY A 112 -35.81 7.98 15.78
C GLY A 112 -34.29 8.04 16.07
N MET A 113 -33.85 7.71 17.28
CA MET A 113 -32.42 7.73 17.65
C MET A 113 -31.58 6.70 16.87
N GLU A 114 -32.20 5.60 16.44
CA GLU A 114 -31.53 4.51 15.73
C GLU A 114 -31.00 4.95 14.35
N GLN A 115 -31.78 5.76 13.62
CA GLN A 115 -31.33 6.31 12.33
C GLN A 115 -30.14 7.25 12.51
N VAL A 116 -30.15 8.08 13.56
CA VAL A 116 -29.02 8.98 13.88
C VAL A 116 -27.77 8.18 14.23
N LYS A 117 -27.92 7.12 15.05
CA LYS A 117 -26.81 6.23 15.39
C LYS A 117 -26.25 5.52 14.17
N LYS A 118 -27.12 5.02 13.28
CA LYS A 118 -26.72 4.36 12.04
C LYS A 118 -25.91 5.30 11.14
N ARG A 119 -26.43 6.51 10.89
CA ARG A 119 -25.72 7.53 10.10
C ARG A 119 -24.35 7.88 10.69
N LYS A 120 -24.29 8.10 12.01
CA LYS A 120 -23.02 8.41 12.70
C LYS A 120 -22.02 7.25 12.61
N ALA A 121 -22.49 6.00 12.67
CA ALA A 121 -21.64 4.83 12.52
C ALA A 121 -21.10 4.69 11.09
N GLU A 122 -21.94 4.95 10.08
CA GLU A 122 -21.53 4.97 8.67
C GLU A 122 -20.48 6.06 8.40
N GLU A 123 -20.73 7.29 8.86
CA GLU A 123 -19.79 8.41 8.75
C GLU A 123 -18.43 8.11 9.41
N ALA A 124 -18.43 7.50 10.60
CA ALA A 124 -17.20 7.11 11.29
C ALA A 124 -16.41 6.02 10.52
N LEU A 125 -17.12 5.08 9.91
CA LEU A 125 -16.52 4.00 9.13
C LEU A 125 -15.94 4.52 7.81
N GLU A 126 -16.61 5.46 7.14
CA GLU A 126 -16.08 6.17 5.97
C GLU A 126 -14.84 6.98 6.32
N TYR A 127 -14.86 7.73 7.42
CA TYR A 127 -13.70 8.47 7.91
C TYR A 127 -12.50 7.55 8.14
N TYR A 128 -12.72 6.40 8.79
CA TYR A 128 -11.66 5.41 9.02
C TYR A 128 -11.09 4.86 7.69
N ARG A 129 -11.96 4.54 6.72
CA ARG A 129 -11.55 4.09 5.38
C ARG A 129 -10.72 5.14 4.65
N GLN A 130 -11.14 6.41 4.68
CA GLN A 130 -10.38 7.51 4.06
C GLN A 130 -9.01 7.68 4.71
N LYS A 131 -8.94 7.66 6.04
CA LYS A 131 -7.67 7.76 6.78
C LYS A 131 -6.71 6.60 6.46
N ALA A 132 -7.24 5.38 6.34
CA ALA A 132 -6.44 4.22 5.94
C ALA A 132 -5.88 4.35 4.51
N ARG A 133 -6.70 4.82 3.56
CA ARG A 133 -6.25 5.07 2.17
C ARG A 133 -5.19 6.17 2.11
N ALA A 134 -5.39 7.28 2.81
CA ALA A 134 -4.42 8.37 2.87
C ALA A 134 -3.07 7.91 3.45
N LYS A 135 -3.10 7.10 4.52
CA LYS A 135 -1.88 6.51 5.10
C LYS A 135 -1.14 5.62 4.11
N GLN A 136 -1.85 4.74 3.41
CA GLN A 136 -1.26 3.86 2.39
C GLN A 136 -0.67 4.66 1.21
N GLN A 137 -1.34 5.73 0.77
CA GLN A 137 -0.83 6.60 -0.29
C GLN A 137 0.44 7.33 0.15
N HIS A 138 0.45 7.91 1.35
CA HIS A 138 1.63 8.58 1.90
C HIS A 138 2.82 7.63 2.06
N GLU A 139 2.58 6.40 2.52
CA GLU A 139 3.62 5.38 2.63
C GLU A 139 4.20 4.99 1.26
N LYS A 140 3.34 4.83 0.24
CA LYS A 140 3.79 4.58 -1.13
C LYS A 140 4.59 5.73 -1.71
N GLN A 141 4.12 6.97 -1.54
CA GLN A 141 4.84 8.17 -1.97
C GLN A 141 6.21 8.25 -1.30
N SER A 142 6.28 8.03 0.01
CA SER A 142 7.55 8.03 0.75
C SER A 142 8.55 6.98 0.24
N LEU A 143 8.08 5.78 -0.12
CA LEU A 143 8.95 4.75 -0.69
C LEU A 143 9.41 5.08 -2.11
N GLU A 144 8.54 5.69 -2.92
CA GLU A 144 8.87 6.11 -4.28
C GLU A 144 9.89 7.26 -4.26
N ASP A 145 9.70 8.24 -3.39
CA ASP A 145 10.63 9.35 -3.18
C ASP A 145 12.02 8.85 -2.76
N PHE A 146 12.08 7.87 -1.86
CA PHE A 146 13.35 7.26 -1.47
C PHE A 146 14.07 6.58 -2.65
N ARG A 147 13.33 5.87 -3.51
CA ARG A 147 13.91 5.20 -4.69
C ARG A 147 14.43 6.20 -5.71
N VAL A 148 13.71 7.31 -5.92
CA VAL A 148 14.17 8.39 -6.80
C VAL A 148 15.45 9.00 -6.24
N ARG A 149 15.49 9.35 -4.95
CA ARG A 149 16.69 9.91 -4.31
C ARG A 149 17.91 9.00 -4.43
N MET A 150 17.74 7.70 -4.16
CA MET A 150 18.84 6.73 -4.29
C MET A 150 19.33 6.59 -5.74
N ARG A 151 18.44 6.75 -6.73
CA ARG A 151 18.80 6.73 -8.15
C ARG A 151 19.61 7.97 -8.51
N THR A 152 19.12 9.16 -8.15
CA THR A 152 19.78 10.43 -8.47
C THR A 152 21.17 10.52 -7.83
N GLU A 153 21.30 10.14 -6.55
CA GLU A 153 22.59 10.11 -5.86
C GLU A 153 23.60 9.16 -6.54
N ARG A 154 23.14 7.99 -7.00
CA ARG A 154 24.00 7.06 -7.74
C ARG A 154 24.40 7.59 -9.11
N GLU A 155 23.50 8.28 -9.81
CA GLU A 155 23.77 8.93 -11.09
C GLU A 155 24.79 10.05 -10.92
N GLU A 156 24.65 10.90 -9.90
CA GLU A 156 25.59 11.97 -9.55
C GLU A 156 26.99 11.42 -9.25
N LEU A 157 27.09 10.36 -8.43
CA LEU A 157 28.37 9.69 -8.15
C LEU A 157 29.01 9.08 -9.40
N LYS A 158 28.20 8.56 -10.34
CA LYS A 158 28.71 8.04 -11.62
C LYS A 158 29.25 9.21 -12.47
N ILE A 159 28.53 10.31 -12.55
CA ILE A 159 28.96 11.53 -13.27
C ILE A 159 30.27 12.07 -12.69
N GLU A 160 30.39 12.17 -11.37
CA GLU A 160 31.61 12.65 -10.71
C GLU A 160 32.78 11.69 -10.93
N GLY A 161 32.54 10.38 -10.83
CA GLY A 161 33.54 9.36 -11.13
C GLY A 161 34.03 9.43 -12.58
N ASP A 162 33.12 9.57 -13.54
CA ASP A 162 33.42 9.73 -14.96
C ASP A 162 34.19 11.04 -15.21
N LEU A 163 33.80 12.14 -14.57
CA LEU A 163 34.48 13.44 -14.66
C LEU A 163 35.93 13.32 -14.19
N ARG A 164 36.16 12.70 -13.03
CA ARG A 164 37.51 12.52 -12.49
C ARG A 164 38.38 11.64 -13.37
N ARG A 165 37.81 10.63 -14.04
CA ARG A 165 38.55 9.81 -15.02
C ARG A 165 38.87 10.60 -16.28
N SER A 166 37.91 11.37 -16.78
CA SER A 166 38.11 12.26 -17.93
C SER A 166 39.19 13.32 -17.66
N GLN A 167 39.21 13.91 -16.46
CA GLN A 167 40.22 14.90 -16.07
C GLN A 167 41.65 14.32 -16.11
N LYS A 168 41.83 13.12 -15.55
CA LYS A 168 43.12 12.42 -15.58
C LYS A 168 43.56 12.05 -17.00
N ALA A 169 42.62 11.57 -17.81
CA ALA A 169 42.90 11.26 -19.21
C ALA A 169 43.30 12.53 -20.00
N CYS A 170 42.61 13.64 -19.73
CA CYS A 170 42.89 14.94 -20.33
C CYS A 170 44.30 15.41 -20.00
N GLU A 171 44.66 15.45 -18.71
CA GLU A 171 46.01 15.82 -18.24
C GLU A 171 47.10 14.98 -18.92
N GLN A 172 46.90 13.66 -18.99
CA GLN A 172 47.87 12.76 -19.60
C GLN A 172 48.01 12.97 -21.12
N LEU A 173 46.92 13.21 -21.84
CA LEU A 173 46.93 13.42 -23.29
C LEU A 173 47.44 14.80 -23.67
N ASP A 174 47.08 15.83 -22.90
CA ASP A 174 47.59 17.20 -23.05
C ASP A 174 49.10 17.25 -22.80
N SER A 175 49.58 16.58 -21.75
CA SER A 175 51.02 16.46 -21.45
C SER A 175 51.80 15.80 -22.60
N GLN A 176 51.24 14.78 -23.26
CA GLN A 176 51.87 14.14 -24.43
C GLN A 176 51.98 15.07 -25.64
N LYS A 177 51.04 16.01 -25.80
CA LYS A 177 51.06 17.02 -26.85
C LYS A 177 51.85 18.27 -26.47
N GLY A 178 52.43 18.32 -25.27
CA GLY A 178 53.22 19.45 -24.78
C GLY A 178 52.39 20.67 -24.39
N VAL A 179 51.10 20.48 -24.06
CA VAL A 179 50.25 21.53 -23.49
C VAL A 179 50.60 21.65 -22.00
N ALA A 180 51.11 22.81 -21.59
CA ALA A 180 51.58 23.04 -20.23
C ALA A 180 50.48 23.48 -19.26
N ASP A 181 49.43 24.13 -19.79
CA ASP A 181 48.34 24.71 -19.00
C ASP A 181 46.98 24.17 -19.48
N PRO A 182 46.06 23.77 -18.58
CA PRO A 182 44.73 23.32 -18.96
C PRO A 182 43.91 24.47 -19.54
N ARG A 183 43.01 24.15 -20.50
CA ARG A 183 42.16 25.15 -21.16
C ARG A 183 41.18 25.82 -20.20
N GLU A 184 40.61 25.04 -19.29
CA GLU A 184 39.83 25.52 -18.14
C GLU A 184 40.45 24.94 -16.87
N VAL A 185 40.43 25.69 -15.76
CA VAL A 185 41.09 25.28 -14.50
C VAL A 185 40.64 23.90 -14.00
N TRP A 186 39.39 23.51 -14.28
CA TRP A 186 38.81 22.24 -13.85
C TRP A 186 38.97 21.09 -14.87
N TYR A 187 39.64 21.31 -16.02
CA TYR A 187 39.91 20.24 -17.00
C TYR A 187 40.90 19.20 -16.48
N TRP A 188 41.82 19.61 -15.62
CA TRP A 188 42.76 18.72 -14.95
C TRP A 188 42.36 18.55 -13.47
N PRO A 189 42.76 17.44 -12.82
CA PRO A 189 42.53 17.28 -11.39
C PRO A 189 43.23 18.42 -10.62
N LYS A 190 42.52 19.05 -9.66
CA LYS A 190 43.18 19.97 -8.72
C LYS A 190 44.25 19.18 -7.95
N LEU A 191 45.50 19.63 -8.03
CA LEU A 191 46.60 19.08 -7.24
C LEU A 191 46.38 19.48 -5.78
N VAL A 192 45.82 18.58 -4.99
CA VAL A 192 45.74 18.76 -3.54
C VAL A 192 47.17 18.59 -3.00
N VAL A 193 47.81 19.70 -2.65
CA VAL A 193 49.14 19.70 -2.01
C VAL A 193 48.89 19.73 -0.49
N GLU A 194 49.04 18.57 0.16
CA GLU A 194 48.69 18.32 1.58
C GLU A 194 49.45 19.16 2.63
N GLU A 195 50.23 20.19 2.28
CA GLU A 195 51.08 20.93 3.25
C GLU A 195 50.85 22.45 3.32
N GLU A 196 49.96 23.07 2.53
CA GLU A 196 49.76 24.55 2.54
C GLU A 196 48.28 25.03 2.59
N GLU A 197 47.31 24.18 2.93
CA GLU A 197 45.88 24.54 2.82
C GLU A 197 45.28 25.33 4.00
N GLU A 198 45.87 25.33 5.20
CA GLU A 198 45.24 26.06 6.33
C GLU A 198 45.36 27.60 6.24
N GLU A 199 46.34 28.15 5.48
CA GLU A 199 46.54 29.60 5.36
C GLU A 199 45.95 30.22 4.08
N LYS A 200 45.67 29.45 3.03
CA LYS A 200 45.12 29.97 1.76
C LYS A 200 43.58 29.95 1.68
N GLU A 201 42.90 29.12 2.48
CA GLU A 201 41.43 29.04 2.48
C GLU A 201 40.72 30.31 2.99
N GLU A 202 41.39 31.18 3.75
CA GLU A 202 40.80 32.43 4.24
C GLU A 202 40.97 33.62 3.26
N GLU A 203 41.95 33.62 2.35
CA GLU A 203 42.22 34.76 1.45
C GLU A 203 41.54 34.66 0.06
N GLU A 204 41.23 33.46 -0.45
CA GLU A 204 40.61 33.29 -1.79
C GLU A 204 39.07 33.39 -1.82
N LYS A 205 38.41 33.81 -0.72
CA LYS A 205 36.95 33.97 -0.69
C LYS A 205 36.40 35.27 -1.27
N ASP A 206 37.25 36.19 -1.72
CA ASP A 206 36.82 37.56 -2.08
C ASP A 206 36.99 37.93 -3.56
N ASP A 207 37.34 36.99 -4.46
CA ASP A 207 37.50 37.26 -5.91
C ASP A 207 36.92 36.15 -6.82
N GLU A 208 35.94 35.36 -6.36
CA GLU A 208 35.14 34.51 -7.26
C GLU A 208 34.01 35.36 -7.89
N GLU A 209 34.32 35.97 -9.03
CA GLU A 209 33.36 36.52 -9.99
C GLU A 209 32.20 35.53 -10.21
N GLU A 210 30.97 36.05 -10.35
CA GLU A 210 29.72 35.34 -10.62
C GLU A 210 29.76 34.52 -11.93
N GLU A 211 30.55 33.44 -11.98
CA GLU A 211 30.56 32.47 -13.06
C GLU A 211 29.61 31.35 -12.68
N GLU A 212 28.49 31.23 -13.42
CA GLU A 212 27.44 30.23 -13.21
C GLU A 212 28.05 28.86 -12.85
N ASP A 213 27.85 28.40 -11.60
CA ASP A 213 28.38 27.13 -11.09
C ASP A 213 28.00 25.97 -12.02
N LEU A 214 28.86 25.63 -12.99
CA LEU A 214 28.62 24.52 -13.90
C LEU A 214 28.47 23.24 -13.09
N THR A 215 27.38 22.50 -13.34
CA THR A 215 27.15 21.23 -12.66
C THR A 215 28.22 20.21 -13.07
N SER A 216 28.44 19.19 -12.24
CA SER A 216 29.38 18.09 -12.57
C SER A 216 29.05 17.42 -13.91
N LEU A 217 27.76 17.42 -14.29
CA LEU A 217 27.30 16.90 -15.58
C LEU A 217 27.75 17.80 -16.74
N ASP A 218 27.56 19.11 -16.62
CA ASP A 218 27.96 20.06 -17.66
C ASP A 218 29.48 20.05 -17.84
N LYS A 219 30.23 20.01 -16.73
CA LYS A 219 31.68 19.84 -16.72
C LYS A 219 32.10 18.57 -17.45
N LEU A 220 31.43 17.44 -17.17
CA LEU A 220 31.71 16.17 -17.85
C LEU A 220 31.46 16.26 -19.36
N GLN A 221 30.33 16.84 -19.79
CA GLN A 221 29.99 16.98 -21.21
C GLN A 221 30.98 17.86 -21.97
N ILE A 222 31.36 18.99 -21.38
CA ILE A 222 32.34 19.90 -21.98
C ILE A 222 33.70 19.20 -22.10
N LEU A 223 34.15 18.50 -21.04
CA LEU A 223 35.44 17.81 -21.05
C LEU A 223 35.47 16.63 -22.03
N THR A 224 34.39 15.83 -22.11
CA THR A 224 34.32 14.72 -23.06
C THR A 224 34.26 15.23 -24.50
N SER A 225 33.59 16.36 -24.75
CA SER A 225 33.62 17.01 -26.07
C SER A 225 35.04 17.43 -26.47
N TYR A 226 35.83 17.96 -25.52
CA TYR A 226 37.23 18.32 -25.76
C TYR A 226 38.09 17.08 -26.05
N LEU A 227 37.97 16.03 -25.23
CA LEU A 227 38.70 14.77 -25.43
C LEU A 227 38.40 14.15 -26.80
N ARG A 228 37.15 14.19 -27.24
CA ARG A 228 36.72 13.66 -28.54
C ARG A 228 37.16 14.53 -29.71
N GLY A 229 37.07 15.85 -29.59
CA GLY A 229 37.41 16.77 -30.68
C GLY A 229 38.91 17.01 -30.88
N VAL A 230 39.67 17.10 -29.79
CA VAL A 230 41.11 17.44 -29.83
C VAL A 230 41.98 16.19 -29.80
N HIS A 231 41.61 15.21 -28.98
CA HIS A 231 42.41 14.00 -28.77
C HIS A 231 41.85 12.76 -29.44
N PHE A 232 40.70 12.87 -30.12
CA PHE A 232 39.98 11.72 -30.68
C PHE A 232 39.90 10.56 -29.68
N TYR A 233 39.65 10.88 -28.41
CA TYR A 233 39.67 9.91 -27.31
C TYR A 233 38.26 9.75 -26.73
N CYS A 234 37.85 8.50 -26.52
CA CYS A 234 36.60 8.19 -25.82
C CYS A 234 36.91 7.56 -24.46
N ILE A 235 36.42 8.21 -23.39
CA ILE A 235 36.63 7.74 -22.01
C ILE A 235 35.89 6.42 -21.70
N TRP A 236 34.77 6.16 -22.38
CA TRP A 236 33.98 4.94 -22.16
C TRP A 236 34.50 3.74 -22.95
N CYS A 237 35.02 3.96 -24.16
CA CYS A 237 35.74 2.91 -24.92
C CYS A 237 37.16 2.66 -24.36
N GLY A 238 37.77 3.68 -23.73
CA GLY A 238 39.13 3.61 -23.21
C GLY A 238 40.21 3.65 -24.31
N THR A 239 39.89 4.14 -25.51
CA THR A 239 40.76 4.12 -26.68
C THR A 239 40.84 5.48 -27.36
N ALA A 240 42.02 5.79 -27.91
CA ALA A 240 42.22 6.90 -28.84
C ALA A 240 42.06 6.39 -30.28
N TYR A 241 41.44 7.21 -31.12
CA TYR A 241 41.20 6.96 -32.53
C TYR A 241 42.15 7.81 -33.38
N ASN A 242 42.27 7.46 -34.65
CA ASN A 242 43.24 8.14 -35.52
C ASN A 242 42.72 9.52 -35.95
N ASP A 243 41.46 9.59 -36.37
CA ASP A 243 40.83 10.78 -36.94
C ASP A 243 39.34 10.85 -36.53
N GLU A 244 38.70 11.98 -36.82
CA GLU A 244 37.27 12.22 -36.50
C GLU A 244 36.33 11.20 -37.16
N GLU A 245 36.61 10.80 -38.40
CA GLU A 245 35.81 9.80 -39.11
C GLU A 245 35.89 8.40 -38.47
N ASP A 246 37.07 8.05 -37.95
CA ASP A 246 37.34 6.79 -37.25
C ASP A 246 36.59 6.76 -35.91
N LEU A 247 36.62 7.87 -35.16
CA LEU A 247 35.88 8.03 -33.92
C LEU A 247 34.36 7.88 -34.14
N CYS A 248 33.79 8.56 -35.14
CA CYS A 248 32.35 8.50 -35.40
C CYS A 248 31.87 7.13 -35.91
N SER A 249 32.75 6.37 -36.58
CA SER A 249 32.39 5.06 -37.14
C SER A 249 32.50 3.94 -36.11
N ASN A 250 33.44 4.06 -35.16
CA ASN A 250 33.80 2.98 -34.23
C ASN A 250 33.39 3.23 -32.78
N CYS A 251 32.98 4.44 -32.40
CA CYS A 251 32.50 4.74 -31.05
C CYS A 251 30.96 4.75 -31.00
N PRO A 252 30.32 4.02 -30.06
CA PRO A 252 28.86 3.93 -29.94
C PRO A 252 28.14 5.27 -29.71
N GLY A 253 28.78 6.23 -29.03
CA GLY A 253 28.19 7.53 -28.74
C GLY A 253 29.11 8.43 -27.92
N ASP A 254 28.57 9.53 -27.42
CA ASP A 254 29.26 10.55 -26.62
C ASP A 254 28.81 10.58 -25.16
N THR A 255 27.93 9.65 -24.75
CA THR A 255 27.50 9.51 -23.36
C THR A 255 27.83 8.14 -22.79
N ALA A 256 27.89 8.05 -21.46
CA ALA A 256 28.08 6.78 -20.75
C ALA A 256 26.99 5.75 -21.09
N ALA A 257 25.76 6.21 -21.32
CA ALA A 257 24.62 5.35 -21.60
C ALA A 257 24.73 4.62 -22.95
N ASP A 258 25.40 5.23 -23.94
CA ASP A 258 25.61 4.61 -25.25
C ASP A 258 26.57 3.42 -25.21
N HIS A 259 27.23 3.20 -24.08
CA HIS A 259 28.25 2.17 -23.87
C HIS A 259 27.86 1.14 -22.79
N ASP A 260 26.69 1.29 -22.16
CA ASP A 260 26.15 0.35 -21.17
C ASP A 260 25.21 -0.67 -21.88
N ASP A 261 25.77 -1.79 -22.35
CA ASP A 261 25.02 -2.97 -22.87
C ASP A 261 24.68 -4.01 -21.77
#